data_AF-A0A8J3I7D0-F1
#
_entry.id   AF-A0A8J3I7D0-F1
#
_cell.length_a   1.000
_cell.length_b   1.000
_cell.length_c   1.000
_cell.angle_alpha   90.00
_cell.angle_beta   90.00
_cell.angle_gamma   90.00
#
_symmetry.space_group_name_H-M   'P 1'
#
loop_
_entity.id
_entity.type
_entity.pdbx_description
1 polymer ?
#
loop_
_entity_poly.entity_id
_entity_poly.type
_entity_poly.pdbx_seq_one_letter_code
_entity_poly.pdbx_strand_id
1 'polypeptide(L)'
;MTTNLRLDDQFPDFELPNHQNEPMRLSHFTKPSFLDTHLGFQDGYPLILVFFRGFFCPRDQQQMRQLVEFQRELAVNYGKLVAVSVDPPLVQAAFRAGLGAQWTFLSDEQQVVIKQINILDETEGEYAYRAQPYTFVLRPDLRIHTIYNGWYFVGRPTTEELRRDLRAIMETRSDYRYEAYDTPEVRRIRIPQQEWLKGSPALGENGLPIAQGVVRWFDPNAGIGIIVREEAGEEIFFHFTALPGQGYRTIRAGVPVQFEIVEGRAGLAARNIQQINRMCQN
;
A
#
# COMPACT_ATOMS: atom_id res chain seq x y z
N MET A 1 -21.59 -25.03 -9.28
CA MET A 1 -21.30 -25.19 -7.83
C MET A 1 -21.15 -23.80 -7.23
N THR A 2 -21.43 -23.62 -5.94
CA THR A 2 -21.20 -22.35 -5.24
C THR A 2 -20.09 -22.55 -4.22
N THR A 3 -19.27 -21.53 -3.99
CA THR A 3 -18.28 -21.53 -2.91
C THR A 3 -18.89 -21.98 -1.57
N ASN A 4 -18.08 -22.64 -0.74
CA ASN A 4 -18.44 -23.01 0.63
C ASN A 4 -18.30 -21.85 1.65
N LEU A 5 -17.83 -20.68 1.21
CA LEU A 5 -17.62 -19.50 2.03
C LEU A 5 -18.87 -18.58 2.06
N ARG A 6 -19.03 -17.86 3.17
CA ARG A 6 -20.12 -16.89 3.42
C ARG A 6 -19.55 -15.54 3.85
N LEU A 7 -20.43 -14.54 3.95
CA LEU A 7 -20.07 -13.25 4.54
C LEU A 7 -19.58 -13.43 5.97
N ASP A 8 -18.61 -12.62 6.36
CA ASP A 8 -17.89 -12.62 7.64
C ASP A 8 -17.07 -13.89 7.97
N ASP A 9 -17.11 -14.93 7.13
CA ASP A 9 -16.17 -16.05 7.25
C ASP A 9 -14.73 -15.57 7.11
N GLN A 10 -13.82 -16.24 7.81
CA GLN A 10 -12.39 -16.04 7.65
C GLN A 10 -11.94 -16.62 6.30
N PHE A 11 -11.46 -15.77 5.39
CA PHE A 11 -10.89 -16.24 4.13
C PHE A 11 -9.55 -16.96 4.41
N PRO A 12 -9.28 -18.13 3.78
CA PRO A 12 -8.03 -18.86 4.00
C PRO A 12 -6.77 -18.04 3.67
N ASP A 13 -5.84 -17.93 4.62
CA ASP A 13 -4.56 -17.26 4.42
C ASP A 13 -3.55 -18.20 3.73
N PHE A 14 -3.78 -18.45 2.44
CA PHE A 14 -2.94 -19.32 1.63
C PHE A 14 -1.64 -18.65 1.20
N GLU A 15 -0.71 -19.48 0.69
CA GLU A 15 0.54 -19.03 0.09
C GLU A 15 0.64 -19.61 -1.32
N LEU A 16 0.82 -18.74 -2.32
CA LEU A 16 0.94 -19.11 -3.74
C LEU A 16 2.10 -18.35 -4.39
N PRO A 17 2.75 -18.90 -5.43
CA PRO A 17 3.75 -18.18 -6.20
C PRO A 17 3.11 -16.99 -6.93
N ASN A 18 3.77 -15.84 -6.89
CA ASN A 18 3.41 -14.67 -7.67
C ASN A 18 3.89 -14.79 -9.13
N HIS A 19 3.59 -13.78 -9.94
CA HIS A 19 4.06 -13.65 -11.32
C HIS A 19 5.60 -13.52 -11.51
N GLN A 20 6.39 -13.43 -10.44
CA GLN A 20 7.86 -13.59 -10.43
C GLN A 20 8.29 -14.99 -9.96
N ASN A 21 7.34 -15.89 -9.69
CA ASN A 21 7.55 -17.20 -9.10
C ASN A 21 8.07 -17.16 -7.65
N GLU A 22 7.75 -16.11 -6.90
CA GLU A 22 8.09 -15.97 -5.49
C GLU A 22 6.87 -16.31 -4.62
N PRO A 23 7.03 -17.08 -3.52
CA PRO A 23 5.92 -17.43 -2.64
C PRO A 23 5.39 -16.19 -1.91
N MET A 24 4.09 -15.95 -2.02
CA MET A 24 3.41 -14.81 -1.38
C MET A 24 2.21 -15.30 -0.58
N ARG A 25 2.20 -14.94 0.71
CA ARG A 25 1.07 -15.19 1.61
C ARG A 25 0.00 -14.13 1.45
N LEU A 26 -1.27 -14.51 1.44
CA LEU A 26 -2.37 -13.57 1.19
C LEU A 26 -2.42 -12.41 2.20
N SER A 27 -2.20 -12.69 3.49
CA SER A 27 -2.20 -11.67 4.54
C SER A 27 -1.06 -10.66 4.43
N HIS A 28 -0.04 -10.91 3.60
CA HIS A 28 0.99 -9.91 3.29
C HIS A 28 0.39 -8.66 2.66
N PHE A 29 -0.65 -8.80 1.84
CA PHE A 29 -1.24 -7.66 1.13
C PHE A 29 -2.08 -6.77 2.05
N THR A 30 -2.67 -7.32 3.10
CA THR A 30 -3.57 -6.57 4.01
C THR A 30 -2.88 -6.01 5.24
N LYS A 31 -1.73 -6.57 5.64
CA LYS A 31 -1.01 -6.11 6.83
C LYS A 31 -0.25 -4.80 6.58
N PRO A 32 -0.16 -3.92 7.58
CA PRO A 32 0.73 -2.76 7.54
C PRO A 32 2.18 -3.20 7.29
N SER A 33 2.91 -2.43 6.48
CA SER A 33 4.37 -2.56 6.40
C SER A 33 5.04 -2.01 7.66
N PHE A 34 6.36 -2.18 7.74
CA PHE A 34 7.17 -1.54 8.78
C PHE A 34 6.99 -0.02 8.78
N LEU A 35 7.00 0.60 7.60
CA LEU A 35 6.81 2.04 7.45
C LEU A 35 5.40 2.47 7.86
N ASP A 36 4.38 1.73 7.46
CA ASP A 36 2.99 2.01 7.84
C ASP A 36 2.83 1.95 9.36
N THR A 37 3.39 0.92 9.98
CA THR A 37 3.41 0.77 11.45
C THR A 37 4.12 1.95 12.12
N HIS A 38 5.27 2.37 11.58
CA HIS A 38 6.03 3.52 12.07
C HIS A 38 5.21 4.82 11.96
N LEU A 39 4.49 5.01 10.85
CA LEU A 39 3.62 6.16 10.62
C LEU A 39 2.29 6.10 11.37
N GLY A 40 1.98 5.01 12.08
CA GLY A 40 0.76 4.83 12.85
C GLY A 40 -0.43 4.27 12.06
N PHE A 41 -0.22 3.82 10.82
CA PHE A 41 -1.25 3.16 10.00
C PHE A 41 -1.37 1.67 10.37
N GLN A 42 -1.98 1.38 11.52
CA GLN A 42 -1.98 0.03 12.12
C GLN A 42 -3.15 -0.85 11.67
N ASP A 43 -4.22 -0.26 11.15
CA ASP A 43 -5.48 -0.96 10.84
C ASP A 43 -5.42 -1.88 9.61
N GLY A 44 -4.31 -1.85 8.86
CA GLY A 44 -4.13 -2.61 7.63
C GLY A 44 -4.97 -2.10 6.46
N TYR A 45 -5.20 -2.96 5.46
CA TYR A 45 -5.76 -2.57 4.17
C TYR A 45 -6.84 -3.53 3.69
N PRO A 46 -7.96 -3.02 3.14
CA PRO A 46 -8.93 -3.85 2.46
C PRO A 46 -8.35 -4.46 1.19
N LEU A 47 -8.78 -5.66 0.83
CA LEU A 47 -8.29 -6.41 -0.33
C LEU A 47 -9.43 -6.86 -1.23
N ILE A 48 -9.34 -6.52 -2.51
CA ILE A 48 -10.14 -7.11 -3.58
C ILE A 48 -9.36 -8.32 -4.11
N LEU A 49 -9.92 -9.51 -3.98
CA LEU A 49 -9.34 -10.78 -4.42
C LEU A 49 -10.16 -11.36 -5.58
N VAL A 50 -9.59 -11.36 -6.78
CA VAL A 50 -10.25 -11.77 -8.02
C VAL A 50 -9.77 -13.16 -8.43
N PHE A 51 -10.64 -14.15 -8.43
CA PHE A 51 -10.42 -15.43 -9.09
C PHE A 51 -10.97 -15.36 -10.51
N PHE A 52 -10.15 -15.69 -11.49
CA PHE A 52 -10.52 -15.61 -12.91
C PHE A 52 -10.09 -16.88 -13.66
N ARG A 53 -10.68 -17.09 -14.83
CA ARG A 53 -10.53 -18.35 -15.58
C ARG A 53 -9.17 -18.45 -16.28
N GLY A 54 -8.73 -17.32 -16.83
CA GLY A 54 -7.43 -17.16 -17.47
C GLY A 54 -7.43 -16.11 -18.58
N PHE A 55 -6.26 -15.87 -19.18
CA PHE A 55 -6.08 -14.83 -20.21
C PHE A 55 -6.98 -15.02 -21.44
N PHE A 56 -7.38 -16.25 -21.76
CA PHE A 56 -8.19 -16.59 -22.93
C PHE A 56 -9.64 -16.09 -22.82
N CYS A 57 -10.16 -15.88 -21.60
CA CYS A 57 -11.57 -15.54 -21.40
C CYS A 57 -11.83 -14.06 -21.71
N PRO A 58 -12.63 -13.71 -22.74
CA PRO A 58 -12.87 -12.31 -23.10
C PRO A 58 -13.59 -11.52 -21.99
N ARG A 59 -14.39 -12.21 -21.16
CA ARG A 59 -15.06 -11.61 -20.00
C ARG A 59 -14.07 -11.25 -18.88
N ASP A 60 -13.11 -12.14 -18.60
CA ASP A 60 -12.01 -11.85 -17.66
C ASP A 60 -11.15 -10.71 -18.15
N GLN A 61 -10.76 -10.72 -19.42
CA GLN A 61 -10.00 -9.62 -19.99
C GLN A 61 -10.73 -8.27 -19.84
N GLN A 62 -12.05 -8.26 -20.06
CA GLN A 62 -12.82 -7.03 -19.91
C GLN A 62 -12.87 -6.54 -18.45
N GLN A 63 -13.10 -7.44 -17.48
CA GLN A 63 -13.06 -7.08 -16.07
C GLN A 63 -11.67 -6.58 -15.66
N MET A 64 -10.61 -7.26 -16.09
CA MET A 64 -9.24 -6.86 -15.77
C MET A 64 -8.91 -5.47 -16.32
N ARG A 65 -9.35 -5.13 -17.54
CA ARG A 65 -9.19 -3.78 -18.10
C ARG A 65 -9.91 -2.69 -17.28
N GLN A 66 -11.11 -2.97 -16.79
CA GLN A 66 -11.81 -2.06 -15.87
C GLN A 66 -11.03 -1.87 -14.56
N LEU A 67 -10.43 -2.94 -14.04
CA LEU A 67 -9.58 -2.87 -12.85
C LEU A 67 -8.26 -2.11 -13.10
N VAL A 68 -7.71 -2.15 -14.32
CA VAL A 68 -6.56 -1.31 -14.74
C VAL A 68 -6.90 0.17 -14.70
N GLU A 69 -8.10 0.57 -15.11
CA GLU A 69 -8.55 1.96 -14.98
C GLU A 69 -8.72 2.35 -13.50
N PHE A 70 -9.23 1.42 -12.69
CA PHE A 70 -9.48 1.62 -11.26
C PHE A 70 -8.22 1.63 -10.37
N GLN A 71 -7.11 1.03 -10.82
CA GLN A 71 -5.91 0.82 -9.99
C GLN A 71 -5.30 2.12 -9.44
N ARG A 72 -5.46 3.26 -10.15
CA ARG A 72 -4.95 4.56 -9.69
C ARG A 72 -5.74 5.06 -8.48
N GLU A 73 -7.04 4.79 -8.42
CA GLU A 73 -7.86 5.13 -7.26
C GLU A 73 -7.47 4.26 -6.06
N LEU A 74 -7.22 2.96 -6.29
CA LEU A 74 -6.77 2.04 -5.25
C LEU A 74 -5.43 2.47 -4.64
N ALA A 75 -4.49 2.93 -5.46
CA ALA A 75 -3.17 3.39 -5.01
C ALA A 75 -3.26 4.56 -4.01
N VAL A 76 -4.23 5.48 -4.18
CA VAL A 76 -4.41 6.64 -3.29
C VAL A 76 -5.27 6.33 -2.07
N ASN A 77 -6.23 5.40 -2.19
CA ASN A 77 -7.14 5.04 -1.12
C ASN A 77 -6.67 3.83 -0.29
N TYR A 78 -5.42 3.41 -0.47
CA TYR A 78 -4.83 2.26 0.23
C TYR A 78 -5.59 0.93 0.06
N GLY A 79 -6.41 0.82 -0.99
CA GLY A 79 -7.08 -0.43 -1.36
C GLY A 79 -6.11 -1.36 -2.08
N LYS A 80 -6.19 -2.66 -1.81
CA LYS A 80 -5.32 -3.67 -2.41
C LYS A 80 -6.12 -4.51 -3.41
N LEU A 81 -5.43 -5.00 -4.44
CA LEU A 81 -5.99 -5.87 -5.46
C LEU A 81 -5.04 -7.04 -5.69
N VAL A 82 -5.58 -8.25 -5.77
CA VAL A 82 -4.85 -9.47 -6.12
C VAL A 82 -5.70 -10.27 -7.10
N ALA A 83 -5.08 -10.80 -8.15
CA ALA A 83 -5.71 -11.69 -9.10
C ALA A 83 -5.14 -13.11 -8.97
N VAL A 84 -5.99 -14.13 -9.06
CA VAL A 84 -5.63 -15.54 -8.93
C VAL A 84 -6.22 -16.33 -10.09
N SER A 85 -5.38 -17.09 -10.79
CA SER A 85 -5.83 -18.15 -11.71
C SER A 85 -4.90 -19.35 -11.59
N VAL A 86 -5.22 -20.42 -12.29
CA VAL A 86 -4.39 -21.63 -12.35
C VAL A 86 -3.31 -21.56 -13.44
N ASP A 87 -3.17 -20.40 -14.11
CA ASP A 87 -2.14 -20.21 -15.12
C ASP A 87 -0.75 -20.17 -14.46
N PRO A 88 0.30 -20.75 -15.07
CA PRO A 88 1.65 -20.71 -14.53
C PRO A 88 2.17 -19.27 -14.34
N PRO A 89 3.11 -19.02 -13.41
CA PRO A 89 3.64 -17.69 -13.12
C PRO A 89 4.09 -16.90 -14.34
N LEU A 90 4.75 -17.55 -15.32
CA LEU A 90 5.20 -16.90 -16.55
C LEU A 90 4.05 -16.39 -17.41
N VAL A 91 2.96 -17.15 -17.51
CA VAL A 91 1.75 -16.77 -18.26
C VAL A 91 1.05 -15.60 -17.57
N GLN A 92 0.94 -15.66 -16.25
CA GLN A 92 0.41 -14.56 -15.42
C GLN A 92 1.23 -13.28 -15.62
N ALA A 93 2.56 -13.38 -15.62
CA ALA A 93 3.46 -12.24 -15.84
C ALA A 93 3.24 -11.58 -17.20
N ALA A 94 3.17 -12.38 -18.26
CA ALA A 94 2.93 -11.89 -19.62
C ALA A 94 1.56 -11.21 -19.73
N PHE A 95 0.50 -11.83 -19.19
CA PHE A 95 -0.84 -11.27 -19.22
C PHE A 95 -0.95 -9.96 -18.42
N ARG A 96 -0.41 -9.95 -17.18
CA ARG A 96 -0.34 -8.76 -16.33
C ARG A 96 0.39 -7.61 -17.03
N ALA A 97 1.54 -7.89 -17.64
CA ALA A 97 2.30 -6.90 -18.38
C ALA A 97 1.51 -6.36 -19.59
N GLY A 98 0.87 -7.24 -20.36
CA GLY A 98 0.05 -6.86 -21.52
C GLY A 98 -1.17 -6.01 -21.16
N LEU A 99 -1.72 -6.16 -19.96
CA LEU A 99 -2.80 -5.32 -19.44
C LEU A 99 -2.32 -3.94 -18.96
N GLY A 100 -1.04 -3.79 -18.60
CA GLY A 100 -0.58 -2.64 -17.82
C GLY A 100 -1.06 -2.65 -16.36
N ALA A 101 -1.33 -3.85 -15.83
CA ALA A 101 -1.75 -4.04 -14.45
C ALA A 101 -0.56 -3.95 -13.48
N GLN A 102 -0.70 -3.16 -12.42
CA GLN A 102 0.37 -2.94 -11.43
C GLN A 102 0.26 -3.88 -10.22
N TRP A 103 -0.92 -4.47 -9.98
CA TRP A 103 -1.16 -5.35 -8.83
C TRP A 103 -0.62 -6.76 -9.02
N THR A 104 -0.63 -7.56 -7.94
CA THR A 104 -0.04 -8.90 -7.94
C THR A 104 -0.98 -9.95 -8.51
N PHE A 105 -0.43 -10.83 -9.35
CA PHE A 105 -1.09 -12.04 -9.83
C PHE A 105 -0.45 -13.24 -9.12
N LEU A 106 -1.28 -14.15 -8.59
CA LEU A 106 -0.89 -15.39 -7.93
C LEU A 106 -1.32 -16.59 -8.78
N SER A 107 -0.49 -17.62 -8.79
CA SER A 107 -0.70 -18.85 -9.56
C SER A 107 -1.11 -20.00 -8.66
N ASP A 108 -2.35 -20.47 -8.80
CA ASP A 108 -2.88 -21.70 -8.16
C ASP A 108 -2.80 -22.87 -9.14
N GLU A 109 -1.63 -23.11 -9.75
CA GLU A 109 -1.45 -24.11 -10.82
C GLU A 109 -1.84 -25.53 -10.37
N GLN A 110 -1.65 -25.85 -9.09
CA GLN A 110 -2.05 -27.13 -8.49
C GLN A 110 -3.52 -27.17 -8.04
N GLN A 111 -4.27 -26.07 -8.24
CA GLN A 111 -5.69 -25.92 -7.96
C GLN A 111 -6.04 -26.16 -6.48
N VAL A 112 -5.09 -25.89 -5.58
CA VAL A 112 -5.24 -26.18 -4.15
C VAL A 112 -6.30 -25.26 -3.56
N VAL A 113 -6.21 -23.96 -3.87
CA VAL A 113 -7.10 -22.96 -3.30
C VAL A 113 -8.49 -23.07 -3.92
N ILE A 114 -8.60 -23.17 -5.25
CA ILE A 114 -9.92 -23.23 -5.90
C ILE A 114 -10.71 -24.50 -5.56
N LYS A 115 -10.02 -25.61 -5.24
CA LYS A 115 -10.65 -26.81 -4.68
C LYS A 115 -11.07 -26.59 -3.23
N GLN A 116 -10.19 -26.01 -2.41
CA GLN A 116 -10.46 -25.74 -0.99
C GLN A 116 -11.71 -24.87 -0.79
N ILE A 117 -11.88 -23.83 -1.62
CA ILE A 117 -13.01 -22.89 -1.50
C ILE A 117 -14.20 -23.24 -2.41
N ASN A 118 -14.19 -24.43 -3.02
CA ASN A 118 -15.25 -24.99 -3.86
C ASN A 118 -15.66 -24.10 -5.05
N ILE A 119 -14.67 -23.59 -5.80
CA ILE A 119 -14.89 -22.79 -7.02
C ILE A 119 -14.19 -23.39 -8.25
N LEU A 120 -13.79 -24.66 -8.22
CA LEU A 120 -13.30 -25.36 -9.42
C LEU A 120 -14.42 -25.50 -10.45
N ASP A 121 -14.13 -25.15 -11.70
CA ASP A 121 -15.00 -25.37 -12.86
C ASP A 121 -14.46 -26.53 -13.70
N GLU A 122 -15.21 -27.62 -13.77
CA GLU A 122 -14.88 -28.83 -14.54
C GLU A 122 -15.70 -28.94 -15.84
N THR A 123 -16.55 -27.95 -16.14
CA THR A 123 -17.63 -28.09 -17.14
C THR A 123 -17.21 -27.72 -18.57
N GLU A 124 -16.07 -27.06 -18.77
CA GLU A 124 -15.69 -26.47 -20.06
C GLU A 124 -14.49 -27.16 -20.74
N GLY A 125 -14.69 -28.35 -21.33
CA GLY A 125 -13.80 -28.94 -22.34
C GLY A 125 -12.29 -28.67 -22.18
N GLU A 126 -11.67 -28.03 -23.18
CA GLU A 126 -10.23 -27.69 -23.19
C GLU A 126 -9.80 -26.66 -22.13
N TYR A 127 -10.76 -25.94 -21.53
CA TYR A 127 -10.56 -24.96 -20.47
C TYR A 127 -11.18 -25.42 -19.15
N ALA A 128 -11.30 -26.73 -18.94
CA ALA A 128 -11.75 -27.31 -17.68
C ALA A 128 -10.67 -27.14 -16.60
N TYR A 129 -11.06 -27.38 -15.36
CA TYR A 129 -10.24 -27.29 -14.16
C TYR A 129 -9.69 -25.88 -13.88
N ARG A 130 -10.51 -24.86 -14.15
CA ARG A 130 -10.21 -23.44 -13.91
C ARG A 130 -11.02 -22.91 -12.73
N ALA A 131 -10.71 -21.71 -12.26
CA ALA A 131 -11.55 -21.04 -11.28
C ALA A 131 -12.86 -20.61 -11.93
N GLN A 132 -14.00 -20.82 -11.27
CA GLN A 132 -15.20 -20.03 -11.53
C GLN A 132 -14.89 -18.57 -11.18
N PRO A 133 -15.38 -17.61 -11.96
CA PRO A 133 -15.06 -16.21 -11.76
C PRO A 133 -15.73 -15.67 -10.50
N TYR A 134 -14.93 -15.48 -9.46
CA TYR A 134 -15.34 -14.96 -8.17
C TYR A 134 -14.55 -13.69 -7.84
N THR A 135 -15.17 -12.75 -7.15
CA THR A 135 -14.46 -11.63 -6.52
C THR A 135 -14.87 -11.54 -5.07
N PHE A 136 -13.90 -11.60 -4.18
CA PHE A 136 -14.09 -11.41 -2.75
C PHE A 136 -13.56 -10.03 -2.38
N VAL A 137 -14.33 -9.27 -1.61
CA VAL A 137 -13.82 -8.07 -0.93
C VAL A 137 -13.58 -8.44 0.51
N LEU A 138 -12.35 -8.29 0.97
CA LEU A 138 -11.88 -8.74 2.27
C LEU A 138 -11.53 -7.54 3.15
N ARG A 139 -11.85 -7.66 4.44
CA ARG A 139 -11.38 -6.77 5.50
C ARG A 139 -9.88 -6.98 5.73
N PRO A 140 -9.19 -6.06 6.46
CA PRO A 140 -7.76 -6.20 6.74
C PRO A 140 -7.36 -7.52 7.43
N ASP A 141 -8.27 -8.09 8.23
CA ASP A 141 -8.11 -9.37 8.91
C ASP A 141 -8.49 -10.59 8.04
N LEU A 142 -8.69 -10.38 6.73
CA LEU A 142 -9.14 -11.37 5.74
C LEU A 142 -10.56 -11.93 5.98
N ARG A 143 -11.39 -11.33 6.84
CA ARG A 143 -12.82 -11.66 6.87
C ARG A 143 -13.52 -11.16 5.61
N ILE A 144 -14.45 -11.95 5.11
CA ILE A 144 -15.16 -11.65 3.86
C ILE A 144 -16.20 -10.56 4.11
N HIS A 145 -16.06 -9.42 3.44
CA HIS A 145 -17.06 -8.35 3.45
C HIS A 145 -18.16 -8.58 2.40
N THR A 146 -17.76 -8.93 1.17
CA THR A 146 -18.67 -9.16 0.04
C THR A 146 -18.17 -10.30 -0.84
N ILE A 147 -19.10 -11.06 -1.44
CA ILE A 147 -18.83 -12.10 -2.43
C ILE A 147 -19.59 -11.77 -3.72
N TYR A 148 -18.86 -11.67 -4.82
CA TYR A 148 -19.41 -11.53 -6.16
C TYR A 148 -19.16 -12.82 -6.95
N ASN A 149 -20.21 -13.37 -7.54
CA ASN A 149 -20.15 -14.53 -8.42
C ASN A 149 -21.09 -14.35 -9.60
N GLY A 150 -20.54 -14.39 -10.82
CA GLY A 150 -21.36 -14.49 -12.02
C GLY A 150 -20.64 -14.04 -13.29
N TRP A 151 -21.42 -14.01 -14.37
CA TRP A 151 -20.95 -13.62 -15.68
C TRP A 151 -21.24 -12.14 -15.93
N TYR A 152 -20.20 -11.28 -15.90
CA TYR A 152 -20.34 -9.86 -16.22
C TYR A 152 -21.40 -9.15 -15.34
N PHE A 153 -22.36 -8.42 -15.92
CA PHE A 153 -23.42 -7.72 -15.18
C PHE A 153 -24.29 -8.60 -14.26
N VAL A 154 -24.26 -9.92 -14.43
CA VAL A 154 -25.11 -10.83 -13.65
C VAL A 154 -24.45 -11.23 -12.31
N GLY A 155 -23.18 -10.85 -12.08
CA GLY A 155 -22.58 -11.12 -10.77
C GLY A 155 -21.09 -10.81 -10.60
N ARG A 156 -20.42 -10.20 -11.57
CA ARG A 156 -19.12 -9.55 -11.33
C ARG A 156 -19.35 -8.14 -10.80
N PRO A 157 -18.51 -7.65 -9.89
CA PRO A 157 -18.67 -6.31 -9.38
C PRO A 157 -18.33 -5.29 -10.45
N THR A 158 -19.15 -4.25 -10.53
CA THR A 158 -18.77 -3.00 -11.15
C THR A 158 -17.75 -2.26 -10.26
N THR A 159 -17.00 -1.31 -10.83
CA THR A 159 -16.09 -0.47 -10.04
C THR A 159 -16.85 0.36 -9.01
N GLU A 160 -18.11 0.71 -9.26
CA GLU A 160 -18.92 1.48 -8.32
C GLU A 160 -19.34 0.66 -7.10
N GLU A 161 -19.66 -0.61 -7.28
CA GLU A 161 -19.90 -1.53 -6.18
C GLU A 161 -18.62 -1.75 -5.36
N LEU A 162 -17.47 -1.92 -6.01
CA LEU A 162 -16.17 -2.00 -5.32
C LEU A 162 -15.87 -0.73 -4.51
N ARG A 163 -16.16 0.46 -5.04
CA ARG A 163 -15.99 1.73 -4.29
C ARG A 163 -16.85 1.76 -3.03
N ARG A 164 -18.10 1.29 -3.11
CA ARG A 164 -19.02 1.24 -1.96
C ARG A 164 -18.52 0.29 -0.89
N ASP A 165 -18.09 -0.91 -1.29
CA ASP A 165 -17.54 -1.91 -0.37
C ASP A 165 -16.27 -1.41 0.32
N LEU A 166 -15.34 -0.83 -0.45
CA LEU A 166 -14.12 -0.24 0.10
C LEU A 166 -14.44 0.88 1.08
N ARG A 167 -15.38 1.77 0.76
CA ARG A 167 -15.83 2.83 1.68
C ARG A 167 -16.39 2.25 2.96
N ALA A 168 -17.28 1.25 2.88
CA ALA A 168 -17.89 0.63 4.06
C ALA A 168 -16.85 -0.03 4.98
N ILE A 169 -15.80 -0.63 4.42
CA ILE A 169 -14.68 -1.17 5.23
C ILE A 169 -13.82 -0.05 5.81
N MET A 170 -13.49 0.97 5.03
CA MET A 170 -12.60 2.04 5.46
C MET A 170 -13.23 2.96 6.51
N GLU A 171 -14.56 3.12 6.49
CA GLU A 171 -15.30 3.90 7.49
C GLU A 171 -15.12 3.38 8.94
N THR A 172 -14.69 2.12 9.10
CA THR A 172 -14.44 1.54 10.43
C THR A 172 -13.01 1.74 10.92
N ARG A 173 -12.12 2.35 10.11
CA ARG A 173 -10.74 2.60 10.52
C ARG A 173 -10.69 3.67 11.62
N SER A 174 -9.71 3.54 12.49
CA SER A 174 -9.45 4.47 13.59
C SER A 174 -9.06 5.87 13.11
N ASP A 175 -8.50 5.95 11.90
CA ASP A 175 -7.94 7.15 11.29
C ASP A 175 -8.88 7.82 10.24
N TYR A 176 -10.11 7.30 10.08
CA TYR A 176 -11.04 7.73 9.02
C TYR A 176 -11.69 9.10 9.29
N ARG A 177 -12.02 9.41 10.55
CA ARG A 177 -12.77 10.62 10.90
C ARG A 177 -11.85 11.80 11.16
N TYR A 178 -12.10 12.93 10.51
CA TYR A 178 -11.32 14.16 10.71
C TYR A 178 -11.39 14.66 12.17
N GLU A 179 -12.52 14.45 12.84
CA GLU A 179 -12.72 14.82 14.24
C GLU A 179 -11.78 14.07 15.19
N ALA A 180 -11.31 12.88 14.80
CA ALA A 180 -10.30 12.14 15.57
C ALA A 180 -8.95 12.88 15.61
N TYR A 181 -8.71 13.81 14.69
CA TYR A 181 -7.53 14.66 14.66
C TYR A 181 -7.74 16.01 15.36
N ASP A 182 -8.95 16.33 15.79
CA ASP A 182 -9.24 17.59 16.50
C ASP A 182 -8.96 17.49 18.01
N THR A 183 -7.79 16.97 18.36
CA THR A 183 -7.36 16.75 19.74
C THR A 183 -6.48 17.90 20.24
N PRO A 184 -6.48 18.21 21.55
CA PRO A 184 -5.54 19.18 22.13
C PRO A 184 -4.08 18.86 21.79
N GLU A 185 -3.73 17.58 21.71
CA GLU A 185 -2.40 17.11 21.35
C GLU A 185 -2.06 17.47 19.89
N VAL A 186 -2.95 17.20 18.94
CA VAL A 186 -2.75 17.54 17.52
C VAL A 186 -2.72 19.06 17.32
N ARG A 187 -3.58 19.82 18.00
CA ARG A 187 -3.57 21.29 17.94
C ARG A 187 -2.28 21.91 18.50
N ARG A 188 -1.57 21.20 19.36
CA ARG A 188 -0.24 21.59 19.88
C ARG A 188 0.89 21.17 18.94
N ILE A 189 0.64 20.33 17.93
CA ILE A 189 1.64 20.00 16.92
C ILE A 189 1.99 21.29 16.18
N ARG A 190 3.24 21.69 16.37
CA ARG A 190 3.81 22.88 15.74
C ARG A 190 3.85 22.70 14.23
N ILE A 191 3.53 23.75 13.47
CA ILE A 191 3.58 23.75 12.01
C ILE A 191 4.87 24.47 11.58
N PRO A 192 5.95 23.75 11.19
CA PRO A 192 7.26 24.36 10.92
C PRO A 192 7.22 25.45 9.84
N GLN A 193 6.30 25.32 8.88
CA GLN A 193 6.13 26.29 7.81
C GLN A 193 5.70 27.67 8.31
N GLN A 194 4.98 27.77 9.44
CA GLN A 194 4.62 29.07 10.03
C GLN A 194 5.83 29.76 10.65
N GLU A 195 6.76 29.01 11.24
CA GLU A 195 7.99 29.56 11.82
C GLU A 195 8.96 30.03 10.73
N TRP A 196 9.02 29.32 9.62
CA TRP A 196 9.98 29.60 8.55
C TRP A 196 9.55 30.71 7.58
N LEU A 197 8.37 31.32 7.80
CA LEU A 197 7.89 32.47 7.02
C LEU A 197 8.91 33.62 7.01
N LYS A 198 9.68 33.80 8.09
CA LYS A 198 10.69 34.86 8.24
C LYS A 198 12.13 34.41 7.96
N GLY A 199 12.31 33.17 7.48
CA GLY A 199 13.62 32.53 7.33
C GLY A 199 13.77 31.31 8.24
N SER A 200 14.80 30.51 7.98
CA SER A 200 15.07 29.29 8.78
C SER A 200 15.78 29.70 10.08
N PRO A 201 15.27 29.33 11.26
CA PRO A 201 15.93 29.64 12.53
C PRO A 201 17.28 28.91 12.61
N ALA A 202 18.20 29.47 13.39
CA ALA A 202 19.47 28.79 13.63
C ALA A 202 19.20 27.49 14.43
N LEU A 203 19.98 26.45 14.12
CA LEU A 203 19.84 25.16 14.80
C LEU A 203 20.06 25.33 16.30
N GLY A 204 19.15 24.77 17.09
CA GLY A 204 19.26 24.71 18.55
C GLY A 204 18.87 25.99 19.30
N GLU A 205 18.46 27.08 18.63
CA GLU A 205 17.92 28.28 19.30
C GLU A 205 16.72 27.97 20.20
N ASN A 206 15.99 26.91 19.86
CA ASN A 206 14.82 26.40 20.57
C ASN A 206 15.17 25.36 21.64
N GLY A 207 16.45 25.12 21.92
CA GLY A 207 16.93 24.20 22.94
C GLY A 207 16.89 22.72 22.55
N LEU A 208 16.58 22.38 21.30
CA LEU A 208 16.63 20.98 20.86
C LEU A 208 18.06 20.48 20.59
N PRO A 209 18.32 19.18 20.77
CA PRO A 209 19.58 18.57 20.39
C PRO A 209 19.86 18.71 18.89
N ILE A 210 21.09 19.05 18.55
CA ILE A 210 21.57 19.14 17.17
C ILE A 210 22.37 17.88 16.85
N ALA A 211 22.17 17.34 15.64
CA ALA A 211 22.97 16.24 15.11
C ALA A 211 23.36 16.47 13.64
N GLN A 212 24.34 15.70 13.19
CA GLN A 212 24.79 15.65 11.80
C GLN A 212 24.62 14.23 11.23
N GLY A 213 24.40 14.16 9.93
CA GLY A 213 24.20 12.91 9.22
C GLY A 213 24.17 13.08 7.71
N VAL A 214 23.96 11.97 7.02
CA VAL A 214 23.85 11.92 5.55
C VAL A 214 22.47 11.42 5.16
N VAL A 215 21.81 12.12 4.24
CA VAL A 215 20.51 11.68 3.70
C VAL A 215 20.71 10.35 2.97
N ARG A 216 20.11 9.27 3.45
CA ARG A 216 20.16 7.97 2.78
C ARG A 216 19.24 7.94 1.58
N TRP A 217 18.00 8.38 1.77
CA TRP A 217 17.01 8.46 0.70
C TRP A 217 15.93 9.48 1.05
N PHE A 218 15.25 9.98 0.03
CA PHE A 218 14.07 10.83 0.13
C PHE A 218 13.13 10.46 -1.03
N ASP A 219 11.88 10.15 -0.72
CA ASP A 219 10.83 9.93 -1.72
C ASP A 219 10.07 11.26 -1.94
N PRO A 220 10.22 11.89 -3.12
CA PRO A 220 9.58 13.16 -3.44
C PRO A 220 8.06 13.05 -3.61
N ASN A 221 7.51 11.86 -3.86
CA ASN A 221 6.07 11.63 -3.98
C ASN A 221 5.43 11.44 -2.61
N ALA A 222 6.07 10.67 -1.74
CA ALA A 222 5.59 10.45 -0.37
C ALA A 222 5.98 11.59 0.59
N GLY A 223 6.96 12.43 0.21
CA GLY A 223 7.42 13.55 1.02
C GLY A 223 8.16 13.12 2.29
N ILE A 224 8.80 11.96 2.30
CA ILE A 224 9.49 11.38 3.47
C ILE A 224 10.89 10.92 3.12
N GLY A 225 11.78 10.83 4.11
CA GLY A 225 13.15 10.36 3.93
C GLY A 225 13.80 9.88 5.22
N ILE A 226 15.01 9.35 5.07
CA ILE A 226 15.85 8.87 6.18
C ILE A 226 17.23 9.54 6.12
N ILE A 227 17.70 9.99 7.28
CA ILE A 227 19.08 10.43 7.52
C ILE A 227 19.80 9.37 8.35
N VAL A 228 21.05 9.07 8.03
CA VAL A 228 21.91 8.23 8.86
C VAL A 228 22.86 9.12 9.63
N ARG A 229 22.87 9.03 10.97
CA ARG A 229 23.80 9.77 11.82
C ARG A 229 25.22 9.23 11.69
N GLU A 230 26.20 10.13 11.54
CA GLU A 230 27.61 9.76 11.34
C GLU A 230 28.21 9.03 12.56
N GLU A 231 27.83 9.39 13.78
CA GLU A 231 28.45 8.88 15.00
C GLU A 231 27.86 7.55 15.51
N ALA A 232 26.62 7.24 15.16
CA ALA A 232 25.87 6.12 15.75
C ALA A 232 25.31 5.13 14.72
N GLY A 233 25.32 5.46 13.42
CA GLY A 233 24.64 4.67 12.38
C GLY A 233 23.11 4.65 12.51
N GLU A 234 22.57 5.39 13.47
CA GLU A 234 21.14 5.50 13.77
C GLU A 234 20.39 6.17 12.61
N GLU A 235 19.23 5.60 12.26
CA GLU A 235 18.34 6.10 11.21
C GLU A 235 17.34 7.08 11.81
N ILE A 236 17.34 8.30 11.29
CA ILE A 236 16.45 9.37 11.69
C ILE A 236 15.47 9.65 10.57
N PHE A 237 14.18 9.51 10.89
CA PHE A 237 13.11 9.78 9.95
C PHE A 237 12.89 11.29 9.75
N PHE A 238 12.50 11.71 8.55
CA PHE A 238 12.03 13.07 8.33
C PHE A 238 10.94 13.14 7.26
N HIS A 239 10.07 14.14 7.39
CA HIS A 239 9.09 14.54 6.39
C HIS A 239 9.58 15.79 5.65
N PHE A 240 9.09 16.09 4.45
CA PHE A 240 9.55 17.25 3.66
C PHE A 240 9.33 18.59 4.38
N THR A 241 8.38 18.62 5.32
CA THR A 241 8.15 19.78 6.21
C THR A 241 9.30 20.04 7.18
N ALA A 242 10.26 19.11 7.32
CA ALA A 242 11.50 19.28 8.07
C ALA A 242 12.58 20.05 7.29
N LEU A 243 12.47 20.14 5.96
CA LEU A 243 13.36 20.95 5.11
C LEU A 243 12.87 22.40 5.12
N PRO A 244 13.68 23.40 5.48
CA PRO A 244 13.26 24.79 5.40
C PRO A 244 13.05 25.29 3.96
N GLY A 245 12.19 26.31 3.78
CA GLY A 245 11.91 26.94 2.47
C GLY A 245 10.42 27.13 2.17
N GLN A 246 10.08 27.56 0.95
CA GLN A 246 8.69 27.66 0.46
C GLN A 246 8.47 26.75 -0.74
N GLY A 247 7.22 26.36 -0.99
CA GLY A 247 6.86 25.52 -2.14
C GLY A 247 7.32 24.08 -2.00
N TYR A 248 7.60 23.44 -3.15
CA TYR A 248 8.00 22.04 -3.22
C TYR A 248 9.44 21.85 -2.72
N ARG A 249 9.62 21.08 -1.64
CA ARG A 249 10.92 20.90 -0.97
C ARG A 249 11.46 19.50 -1.23
N THR A 250 12.71 19.41 -1.64
CA THR A 250 13.37 18.14 -1.96
C THR A 250 14.81 18.16 -1.49
N ILE A 251 15.35 16.98 -1.22
CA ILE A 251 16.75 16.76 -0.89
C ILE A 251 17.24 15.47 -1.54
N ARG A 252 18.47 15.46 -2.03
CA ARG A 252 19.05 14.28 -2.68
C ARG A 252 19.68 13.34 -1.66
N ALA A 253 19.72 12.05 -1.99
CA ALA A 253 20.54 11.09 -1.27
C ALA A 253 22.03 11.49 -1.33
N GLY A 254 22.78 11.15 -0.29
CA GLY A 254 24.20 11.47 -0.13
C GLY A 254 24.50 12.89 0.35
N VAL A 255 23.48 13.74 0.55
CA VAL A 255 23.70 15.12 1.01
C VAL A 255 24.02 15.12 2.52
N PRO A 256 25.15 15.71 2.94
CA PRO A 256 25.45 15.91 4.35
C PRO A 256 24.58 17.03 4.92
N VAL A 257 23.99 16.79 6.07
CA VAL A 257 23.02 17.68 6.71
C VAL A 257 23.27 17.80 8.21
N GLN A 258 22.92 18.95 8.74
CA GLN A 258 22.77 19.22 10.17
C GLN A 258 21.30 19.48 10.46
N PHE A 259 20.80 18.99 11.58
CA PHE A 259 19.37 19.01 11.90
C PHE A 259 19.13 18.96 13.41
N GLU A 260 17.92 19.32 13.82
CA GLU A 260 17.45 19.16 15.20
C GLU A 260 16.74 17.83 15.37
N ILE A 261 17.00 17.14 16.49
CA ILE A 261 16.33 15.88 16.85
C ILE A 261 15.07 16.18 17.65
N VAL A 262 13.95 15.60 17.22
CA VAL A 262 12.68 15.58 17.95
C VAL A 262 12.24 14.15 18.19
N GLU A 263 11.52 13.94 19.29
CA GLU A 263 10.82 12.69 19.55
C GLU A 263 9.40 12.79 18.97
N GLY A 264 9.09 11.94 18.00
CA GLY A 264 7.76 11.81 17.41
C GLY A 264 7.06 10.53 17.89
N ARG A 265 5.79 10.37 17.52
CA ARG A 265 5.02 9.13 17.81
C ARG A 265 5.68 7.86 17.25
N ALA A 266 6.46 8.02 16.20
CA ALA A 266 7.14 6.96 15.47
C ALA A 266 8.55 6.65 16.00
N GLY A 267 9.10 7.51 16.88
CA GLY A 267 10.51 7.49 17.27
C GLY A 267 11.21 8.81 16.92
N LEU A 268 12.54 8.78 16.86
CA LEU A 268 13.35 9.96 16.59
C LEU A 268 13.14 10.45 15.15
N ALA A 269 12.86 11.75 15.02
CA ALA A 269 12.72 12.41 13.74
C ALA A 269 13.59 13.67 13.66
N ALA A 270 13.94 14.07 12.45
CA ALA A 270 14.69 15.29 12.19
C ALA A 270 13.76 16.46 11.86
N ARG A 271 14.15 17.66 12.28
CA ARG A 271 13.55 18.93 11.86
C ARG A 271 14.62 19.99 11.56
N ASN A 272 14.21 21.09 10.93
CA ASN A 272 15.10 22.20 10.55
C ASN A 272 16.36 21.70 9.84
N ILE A 273 16.20 20.82 8.85
CA ILE A 273 17.32 20.16 8.18
C ILE A 273 18.01 21.18 7.27
N GLN A 274 19.29 21.45 7.53
CA GLN A 274 20.10 22.38 6.76
C GLN A 274 21.28 21.63 6.13
N GLN A 275 21.54 21.87 4.85
CA GLN A 275 22.68 21.26 4.16
C GLN A 275 23.99 21.83 4.71
N ILE A 276 24.95 20.95 4.96
CA ILE A 276 26.30 21.37 5.34
C ILE A 276 27.03 21.74 4.05
N ASN A 277 27.02 23.02 3.71
CA ASN A 277 27.85 23.53 2.62
C ASN A 277 29.31 23.49 3.06
N ARG A 278 30.06 22.46 2.65
CA ARG A 278 31.52 22.53 2.67
C ARG A 278 31.93 23.57 1.63
N MET A 279 32.14 24.81 2.06
CA MET A 279 32.89 25.75 1.22
C MET A 279 34.24 25.11 0.96
N CYS A 280 34.59 24.90 -0.30
CA CYS A 280 35.95 24.59 -0.70
C CYS A 280 36.85 25.68 -0.10
N GLN A 281 37.60 25.33 0.94
CA GLN A 281 38.73 26.13 1.38
C GLN A 281 39.76 25.99 0.27
N ASN A 282 39.96 27.09 -0.47
CA ASN A 282 41.02 27.25 -1.46
C ASN A 282 42.41 27.02 -0.86
#